data_AF-A0AA41WYF1-F1
#
_entry.id   AF-A0AA41WYF1-F1
#
_cell.length_a   1.000
_cell.length_b   1.000
_cell.length_c   1.000
_cell.angle_alpha   90.00
_cell.angle_beta   90.00
_cell.angle_gamma   90.00
#
_symmetry.space_group_name_H-M   'P 1'
#
loop_
_entity.id
_entity.type
_entity.pdbx_description
1 polymer ?
#
loop_
_entity_poly.entity_id
_entity_poly.type
_entity_poly.pdbx_seq_one_letter_code
_entity_poly.pdbx_strand_id
1 'polypeptide(L)'
;MMNKKELINNILELEDCHPVALLWYRMVLDVPNDIVNLHQDVLDLYLFPERLLNSYRQEWQVYIRKALMQRCKEPILTGKIILDCIADAEAKIHFNKVKQQEMITVVEQITHHADKLLPFPSQLRKNLEVLLKI
;
A
#
# COMPACT_ATOMS: atom_id res chain seq x y z
N MET A 1 -14.74 -22.57 -7.38
CA MET A 1 -13.51 -22.21 -8.14
C MET A 1 -13.23 -20.75 -7.81
N MET A 2 -12.07 -20.44 -7.25
CA MET A 2 -11.75 -19.09 -6.79
C MET A 2 -11.60 -18.14 -7.98
N ASN A 3 -12.18 -16.94 -7.92
CA ASN A 3 -12.09 -16.02 -9.05
C ASN A 3 -10.68 -15.39 -9.13
N LYS A 4 -10.32 -14.83 -10.29
CA LYS A 4 -8.96 -14.27 -10.52
C LYS A 4 -8.57 -13.20 -9.49
N LYS A 5 -9.53 -12.36 -9.06
CA LYS A 5 -9.30 -11.29 -8.08
C LYS A 5 -9.03 -11.86 -6.68
N GLU A 6 -9.82 -12.84 -6.25
CA GLU A 6 -9.63 -13.55 -4.98
C GLU A 6 -8.30 -14.29 -4.94
N LEU A 7 -7.89 -14.90 -6.06
CA LEU A 7 -6.58 -15.53 -6.15
C LEU A 7 -5.44 -14.53 -5.98
N ILE A 8 -5.50 -13.38 -6.65
CA ILE A 8 -4.49 -12.32 -6.48
C ILE A 8 -4.46 -11.82 -5.02
N ASN A 9 -5.63 -11.59 -4.43
CA ASN A 9 -5.74 -11.17 -3.04
C ASN A 9 -5.08 -12.18 -2.08
N ASN A 10 -5.35 -13.46 -2.27
CA ASN A 10 -4.86 -14.49 -1.36
C ASN A 10 -3.36 -14.76 -1.55
N ILE A 11 -2.86 -14.75 -2.79
CA ILE A 11 -1.45 -15.02 -3.07
C ILE A 11 -0.53 -13.90 -2.58
N LEU A 12 -1.01 -12.65 -2.62
CA LEU A 12 -0.23 -11.48 -2.19
C LEU A 12 -0.68 -10.93 -0.83
N GLU A 13 -1.61 -11.62 -0.18
CA GLU A 13 -2.22 -11.24 1.10
C GLU A 13 -2.69 -9.78 1.13
N LEU A 14 -3.23 -9.25 0.02
CA LEU A 14 -3.41 -7.81 -0.17
C LEU A 14 -4.23 -7.12 0.93
N GLU A 15 -5.15 -7.83 1.57
CA GLU A 15 -6.02 -7.28 2.64
C GLU A 15 -5.33 -7.14 3.99
N ASP A 16 -4.27 -7.91 4.25
CA ASP A 16 -3.51 -7.91 5.52
C ASP A 16 -2.04 -7.49 5.31
N CYS A 17 -1.66 -7.26 4.06
CA CYS A 17 -0.32 -6.86 3.65
C CYS A 17 0.12 -5.55 4.34
N HIS A 18 1.36 -5.55 4.81
CA HIS A 18 1.99 -4.39 5.43
C HIS A 18 2.07 -3.22 4.42
N PRO A 19 1.85 -1.96 4.83
CA PRO A 19 1.85 -0.82 3.92
C PRO A 19 3.09 -0.69 3.03
N VAL A 20 4.27 -1.04 3.58
CA VAL A 20 5.54 -1.04 2.81
C VAL A 20 5.54 -2.08 1.70
N ALA A 21 5.01 -3.28 1.95
CA ALA A 21 4.92 -4.32 0.94
C ALA A 21 3.87 -3.94 -0.13
N LEU A 22 2.75 -3.32 0.26
CA LEU A 22 1.79 -2.75 -0.69
C LEU A 22 2.42 -1.65 -1.55
N LEU A 23 3.19 -0.73 -0.96
CA LEU A 23 3.94 0.27 -1.71
C LEU A 23 4.93 -0.39 -2.67
N TRP A 24 5.62 -1.44 -2.24
CA TRP A 24 6.54 -2.18 -3.10
C TRP A 24 5.85 -2.79 -4.32
N TYR A 25 4.73 -3.49 -4.13
CA TYR A 25 3.94 -4.01 -5.25
C TYR A 25 3.44 -2.88 -6.15
N ARG A 26 2.98 -1.76 -5.57
CA ARG A 26 2.52 -0.58 -6.29
C ARG A 26 3.65 0.01 -7.15
N MET A 27 4.88 0.09 -6.64
CA MET A 27 6.05 0.56 -7.38
C MET A 27 6.42 -0.41 -8.50
N VAL A 28 6.60 -1.70 -8.20
CA VAL A 28 7.03 -2.73 -9.17
C VAL A 28 6.06 -2.83 -10.35
N LEU A 29 4.77 -2.76 -10.06
CA LEU A 29 3.72 -2.85 -11.08
C LEU A 29 3.43 -1.51 -11.73
N ASP A 30 4.05 -0.42 -11.26
CA ASP A 30 3.78 0.92 -11.76
C ASP A 30 4.05 0.99 -13.26
N VAL A 31 3.15 1.68 -13.94
CA VAL A 31 3.28 2.04 -15.33
C VAL A 31 3.35 3.56 -15.32
N PRO A 32 4.47 4.16 -15.78
CA PRO A 32 4.59 5.61 -15.84
C PRO A 32 3.36 6.21 -16.53
N ASN A 33 2.67 7.09 -15.82
CA ASN A 33 1.49 7.79 -16.31
C ASN A 33 1.65 9.27 -15.97
N ASP A 34 1.49 10.14 -16.96
CA ASP A 34 1.68 11.59 -16.82
C ASP A 34 0.75 12.24 -15.78
N ILE A 35 -0.32 11.55 -15.38
CA ILE A 35 -1.34 12.06 -14.44
C ILE A 35 -1.01 11.72 -12.97
N VAL A 36 -0.34 10.60 -12.69
CA VAL A 36 -0.18 10.09 -11.32
C VAL A 36 1.30 10.11 -10.94
N ASN A 37 1.64 10.90 -9.92
CA ASN A 37 2.99 10.97 -9.38
C ASN A 37 3.04 10.28 -8.00
N LEU A 38 3.27 8.96 -8.02
CA LEU A 38 3.36 8.13 -6.81
C LEU A 38 4.38 8.68 -5.80
N HIS A 39 5.48 9.26 -6.27
CA HIS A 39 6.50 9.84 -5.38
C HIS A 39 5.96 11.03 -4.61
N GLN A 40 5.26 11.96 -5.28
CA GLN A 40 4.61 13.08 -4.61
C GLN A 40 3.50 12.61 -3.69
N ASP A 41 2.66 11.66 -4.12
CA ASP A 41 1.56 11.13 -3.32
C ASP A 41 2.07 10.56 -1.99
N VAL A 42 3.19 9.82 -2.02
CA VAL A 42 3.83 9.29 -0.81
C VAL A 42 4.41 10.40 0.06
N LEU A 43 5.07 11.42 -0.52
CA LEU A 43 5.62 12.53 0.26
C LEU A 43 4.52 13.37 0.94
N ASP A 44 3.34 13.47 0.34
CA ASP A 44 2.19 14.16 0.94
C ASP A 44 1.72 13.49 2.25
N LEU A 45 2.11 12.24 2.52
CA LEU A 45 1.84 11.57 3.81
C LEU A 45 2.52 12.26 5.00
N TYR A 46 3.57 13.07 4.78
CA TYR A 46 4.10 13.91 5.85
C TYR A 46 3.08 14.93 6.36
N LEU A 47 2.20 15.41 5.48
CA LEU A 47 1.16 16.39 5.80
C LEU A 47 -0.18 15.72 6.14
N PHE A 48 -0.48 14.60 5.48
CA PHE A 48 -1.76 13.89 5.57
C PHE A 48 -1.57 12.39 5.86
N PRO A 49 -0.99 12.02 7.02
CA PRO A 49 -0.64 10.65 7.34
C PRO A 49 -1.84 9.70 7.39
N GLU A 50 -3.02 10.21 7.72
CA GLU A 50 -4.28 9.46 7.76
C GLU A 50 -4.67 8.88 6.39
N ARG A 51 -4.20 9.47 5.29
CA ARG A 51 -4.47 8.97 3.93
C ARG A 51 -3.90 7.58 3.71
N LEU A 52 -2.81 7.22 4.39
CA LEU A 52 -2.22 5.89 4.28
C LEU A 52 -3.25 4.80 4.61
N LEU A 53 -4.03 5.01 5.68
CA LEU A 53 -5.06 4.08 6.14
C LEU A 53 -6.41 4.29 5.44
N ASN A 54 -6.80 5.56 5.25
CA ASN A 54 -8.15 5.90 4.78
C ASN A 54 -8.35 5.68 3.28
N SER A 55 -7.31 5.85 2.46
CA SER A 55 -7.47 5.82 0.99
C SER A 55 -6.34 5.09 0.26
N TYR A 56 -5.07 5.43 0.51
CA TYR A 56 -3.95 4.92 -0.29
C TYR A 56 -3.81 3.41 -0.23
N ARG A 57 -4.06 2.78 0.93
CA ARG A 57 -4.08 1.31 1.03
C ARG A 57 -5.05 0.69 0.02
N GLN A 58 -6.29 1.17 -0.01
CA GLN A 58 -7.32 0.66 -0.90
C GLN A 58 -7.00 0.96 -2.37
N GLU A 59 -6.53 2.17 -2.65
CA GLU A 59 -6.13 2.58 -3.99
C GLU A 59 -4.99 1.73 -4.53
N TRP A 60 -3.96 1.47 -3.73
CA TRP A 60 -2.82 0.62 -4.10
C TRP A 60 -3.26 -0.83 -4.33
N GLN A 61 -4.08 -1.41 -3.45
CA GLN A 61 -4.63 -2.74 -3.66
C GLN A 61 -5.42 -2.84 -4.98
N VAL A 62 -6.28 -1.85 -5.27
CA VAL A 62 -7.05 -1.80 -6.52
C VAL A 62 -6.12 -1.68 -7.72
N TYR A 63 -5.09 -0.85 -7.64
CA TYR A 63 -4.08 -0.72 -8.68
C TYR A 63 -3.37 -2.04 -8.95
N ILE A 64 -2.83 -2.68 -7.91
CA ILE A 64 -2.09 -3.95 -7.98
C ILE A 64 -2.93 -5.02 -8.67
N ARG A 65 -4.20 -5.17 -8.27
CA ARG A 65 -5.15 -6.10 -8.90
C ARG A 65 -5.31 -5.82 -10.39
N LYS A 66 -5.56 -4.56 -10.75
CA LYS A 66 -5.76 -4.16 -12.15
C LYS A 66 -4.50 -4.42 -12.98
N ALA A 67 -3.34 -4.04 -12.46
CA ALA A 67 -2.06 -4.23 -13.14
C ALA A 67 -1.77 -5.72 -13.38
N LEU A 68 -2.00 -6.58 -12.40
CA LEU A 68 -1.78 -8.03 -12.54
C LEU A 68 -2.79 -8.68 -13.49
N MET A 69 -4.06 -8.28 -13.45
CA MET A 69 -5.06 -8.78 -14.41
C MET A 69 -4.74 -8.39 -15.86
N GLN A 70 -4.06 -7.26 -16.07
CA GLN A 70 -3.62 -6.83 -17.40
C GLN A 70 -2.32 -7.53 -17.85
N ARG A 71 -1.41 -7.81 -16.91
CA ARG A 71 -0.11 -8.42 -17.19
C ARG A 71 -0.20 -9.93 -17.39
N CYS A 72 -0.95 -10.64 -16.55
CA CYS A 72 -1.10 -12.09 -16.63
C CYS A 72 -2.21 -12.44 -17.63
N LYS A 73 -1.81 -12.77 -18.86
CA LYS A 73 -2.70 -13.00 -20.01
C LYS A 73 -3.27 -14.41 -20.07
N GLU A 74 -2.84 -15.28 -19.18
CA GLU A 74 -3.18 -16.69 -19.16
C GLU A 74 -4.69 -16.88 -18.91
N PRO A 75 -5.32 -17.82 -19.62
CA PRO A 75 -6.75 -18.09 -19.45
C PRO A 75 -7.05 -18.53 -18.01
N ILE A 76 -6.17 -19.36 -17.45
CA ILE A 76 -6.22 -19.85 -16.06
C ILE A 76 -5.04 -19.25 -15.30
N LEU A 77 -5.34 -18.44 -14.27
CA LEU A 77 -4.32 -17.91 -13.38
C LEU A 77 -3.99 -18.92 -12.29
N THR A 78 -2.71 -19.01 -11.95
CA THR A 78 -2.18 -19.78 -10.82
C THR A 78 -1.29 -18.88 -9.96
N GLY A 79 -1.02 -19.27 -8.71
CA GLY A 79 -0.11 -18.52 -7.85
C GLY A 79 1.27 -18.32 -8.48
N LYS A 80 1.80 -19.35 -9.14
CA LYS A 80 3.07 -19.27 -9.87
C LYS A 80 3.04 -18.19 -10.96
N ILE A 81 1.99 -18.18 -11.79
CA ILE A 81 1.85 -17.16 -12.86
C ILE A 81 1.85 -15.74 -12.26
N ILE A 82 1.17 -15.53 -11.13
CA ILE A 82 1.14 -14.22 -10.46
C ILE A 82 2.55 -13.80 -10.02
N LEU A 83 3.28 -14.71 -9.38
CA LEU A 83 4.63 -14.44 -8.90
C LEU A 83 5.61 -14.21 -10.05
N ASP A 84 5.50 -15.00 -11.13
CA ASP A 84 6.31 -14.82 -12.34
C ASP A 84 6.02 -13.44 -12.98
N CYS A 85 4.75 -13.02 -13.07
CA CYS A 85 4.37 -11.67 -13.55
C CYS A 85 5.00 -10.54 -12.72
N ILE A 86 5.12 -10.72 -11.40
CA ILE A 86 5.73 -9.73 -10.49
C ILE A 86 7.25 -9.72 -10.67
N ALA A 87 7.90 -10.88 -10.70
CA ALA A 87 9.34 -10.99 -10.91
C ALA A 87 9.76 -10.38 -12.25
N ASP A 88 8.96 -10.62 -13.30
CA ASP A 88 9.16 -9.99 -14.62
C ASP A 88 9.01 -8.47 -14.59
N ALA A 89 8.09 -7.95 -13.77
CA ALA A 89 7.89 -6.52 -13.59
C ALA A 89 9.06 -5.88 -12.84
N GLU A 90 9.51 -6.55 -11.76
CA GLU A 90 10.64 -6.14 -10.94
C GLU A 90 11.94 -6.12 -11.75
N ALA A 91 12.17 -7.10 -12.62
CA ALA A 91 13.36 -7.12 -13.48
C ALA A 91 13.41 -5.96 -14.50
N LYS A 92 12.25 -5.40 -14.86
CA LYS A 92 12.12 -4.35 -15.89
C LYS A 92 12.03 -2.94 -15.31
N ILE A 93 11.69 -2.80 -14.03
CA ILE A 93 11.58 -1.48 -13.42
C ILE A 93 12.96 -0.88 -13.17
N HIS A 94 13.14 0.38 -13.57
CA HIS A 94 14.32 1.16 -13.24
C HIS A 94 13.90 2.35 -12.40
N PHE A 95 13.75 2.09 -11.09
CA PHE A 95 13.44 3.13 -10.14
C PHE A 95 14.73 3.78 -9.62
N ASN A 96 14.68 5.08 -9.36
CA ASN A 96 15.79 5.76 -8.70
C ASN A 96 15.88 5.27 -7.24
N LYS A 97 16.97 4.59 -6.89
CA LYS A 97 17.17 4.00 -5.54
C LYS A 97 16.99 5.00 -4.40
N VAL A 98 17.39 6.26 -4.61
CA VAL A 98 17.22 7.32 -3.59
C VAL A 98 15.74 7.62 -3.37
N LYS A 99 14.99 7.84 -4.46
CA LYS A 99 13.54 8.09 -4.38
C LYS A 99 12.78 6.89 -3.79
N GLN A 100 13.18 5.67 -4.16
CA GLN A 100 12.60 4.45 -3.61
C GLN A 100 12.80 4.38 -2.09
N GLN A 101 14.02 4.58 -1.64
CA GLN A 101 14.35 4.51 -0.22
C GLN A 101 13.61 5.60 0.58
N GLU A 102 13.51 6.80 0.02
CA GLU A 102 12.75 7.91 0.62
C GLU A 102 11.27 7.54 0.82
N MET A 103 10.59 7.04 -0.21
CA MET A 103 9.18 6.64 -0.11
C MET A 103 8.97 5.50 0.90
N ILE A 104 9.86 4.49 0.89
CA ILE A 104 9.80 3.40 1.88
C ILE A 104 9.92 3.96 3.30
N THR A 105 10.88 4.88 3.50
CA THR A 105 11.11 5.52 4.80
C THR A 105 9.88 6.30 5.27
N VAL A 106 9.23 7.05 4.38
CA VAL A 106 8.00 7.79 4.70
C VAL A 106 6.89 6.83 5.15
N VAL A 107 6.61 5.79 4.37
CA VAL A 107 5.54 4.83 4.69
C VAL A 107 5.86 4.07 5.98
N GLU A 108 7.11 3.67 6.19
CA GLU A 108 7.53 3.05 7.46
C GLU A 108 7.29 4.00 8.64
N GLN A 109 7.77 5.24 8.57
CA GLN A 109 7.59 6.22 9.64
C GLN A 109 6.12 6.43 9.96
N ILE A 110 5.28 6.66 8.94
CA ILE A 110 3.84 6.88 9.15
C ILE A 110 3.15 5.63 9.69
N THR A 111 3.54 4.43 9.25
CA THR A 111 2.97 3.17 9.78
C THR A 111 3.29 3.02 11.27
N HIS A 112 4.55 3.23 11.66
CA HIS A 112 4.98 3.17 13.07
C HIS A 112 4.40 4.31 13.92
N HIS A 113 4.12 5.47 13.32
CA HIS A 113 3.47 6.60 13.99
C HIS A 113 1.97 6.41 14.13
N ALA A 114 1.28 5.81 13.15
CA ALA A 114 -0.14 5.48 13.24
C ALA A 114 -0.41 4.51 14.39
N ASP A 115 0.47 3.53 14.60
CA ASP A 115 0.41 2.63 15.76
C ASP A 115 0.60 3.36 17.10
N LYS A 116 1.34 4.48 17.09
CA LYS A 116 1.55 5.35 18.27
C LYS A 116 0.47 6.43 18.43
N LEU A 117 -0.32 6.70 17.39
CA LEU A 117 -1.39 7.70 17.37
C LEU A 117 -2.77 7.13 17.78
N LEU A 118 -2.80 5.95 18.44
CA LEU A 118 -3.93 5.58 19.29
C LEU A 118 -4.23 6.76 20.24
N PRO A 119 -5.40 7.39 20.14
CA PRO A 119 -5.49 8.81 20.42
C PRO A 119 -5.63 9.07 21.91
N PHE A 120 -4.89 10.09 22.34
CA PHE A 120 -5.13 10.93 23.52
C PHE A 120 -4.51 10.50 24.86
N PRO A 121 -3.17 10.50 24.99
CA PRO A 121 -2.53 10.61 26.30
C PRO A 121 -2.46 12.09 26.70
N SER A 122 -3.60 12.71 27.04
CA SER A 122 -3.56 14.01 27.69
C SER A 122 -4.51 14.05 28.88
N GLN A 123 -4.14 14.83 29.89
CA GLN A 123 -4.93 15.09 31.08
C GLN A 123 -6.39 15.48 30.73
N LEU A 124 -6.59 16.08 29.55
CA LEU A 124 -7.89 16.47 29.05
C LEU A 124 -8.83 15.27 28.78
N ARG A 125 -8.35 14.10 28.30
CA ARG A 125 -9.22 12.91 28.14
C ARG A 125 -9.65 12.34 29.47
N LYS A 126 -8.72 12.23 30.43
CA LYS A 126 -9.06 11.84 31.81
C LYS A 126 -10.10 12.77 32.41
N ASN A 127 -9.96 14.08 32.19
CA ASN A 127 -10.92 15.06 32.67
C ASN A 127 -12.29 14.91 31.99
N LEU A 128 -12.33 14.58 30.70
CA LEU A 128 -13.57 14.36 29.95
C LEU A 128 -14.27 13.04 30.32
N GLU A 129 -13.52 11.95 30.52
CA GLU A 129 -14.04 10.66 31.02
C GLU A 129 -14.70 10.84 32.40
N VAL A 130 -14.04 11.58 33.29
CA VAL A 130 -14.60 11.95 34.61
C VAL A 130 -15.85 12.82 34.49
N LEU A 131 -15.87 13.78 33.57
CA LEU A 131 -17.02 14.67 33.33
C LEU A 131 -18.22 13.94 32.71
N LEU A 132 -17.96 13.00 31.81
CA LEU A 132 -18.98 12.29 31.02
C LEU A 132 -19.39 10.95 31.65
N LYS A 133 -18.71 10.50 32.73
CA LYS A 133 -18.91 9.21 33.41
C LYS A 133 -18.82 8.00 32.47
N ILE A 134 -17.88 8.04 31.54
CA ILE A 134 -17.50 6.92 30.67
C ILE A 134 -16.06 6.55 30.97
#